data_AF-A0A9X3SPA9-F1
#
_entry.id   AF-A0A9X3SPA9-F1
#
_cell.length_a   1.000
_cell.length_b   1.000
_cell.length_c   1.000
_cell.angle_alpha   90.00
_cell.angle_beta   90.00
_cell.angle_gamma   90.00
#
_symmetry.space_group_name_H-M   'P 1'
#
loop_
_entity.id
_entity.type
_entity.pdbx_description
1 polymer ?
#
loop_
_entity_poly.entity_id
_entity_poly.type
_entity_poly.pdbx_seq_one_letter_code
_entity_poly.pdbx_strand_id
1 'polypeptide(L)'
;MTLVAGVDSSTQSTKVLLVEAETGEIVDSGRASHPDGTECPPEAWWEALQEAGKGLLERAEAVAVAGQQHGMVALDADDQVVRDALLWNDTRSAPQAGRLTAEHGGPEAWAADTGLVLAASFTATKLAWMAENEPENAAKTVSVMLPHDWLTMKLRGVSAAEAATDRSDASGTGYWSPATGDYVRSRLVQAFGRELALPRVAAPNEVVGRTASGAAVAPGTGDNAGAALGLGLGPGDVVVSLGTSGTVFGVSDVPAADPSGLVAGFADATGRYLPLVCTLNAARVLDTFRALLGVDHAEFDRLALAAEPGAGGLTLLPYLDGERTPNRPDATGVLSGLTTGATREDLARAAVEGMLSAQADGLAALAAQGLQAQRVLLIGGASASEAVRRIAPSVFGVDVDVPPTAEYVALGAAKQAAWALTGSKTPPQWKTGDTARLTGTAAANVSEQYASLRDETSSWAAHQ
;
A
#
# COMPACT_ATOMS: atom_id res chain seq x y z
N MET A 1 10.95 4.25 31.70
CA MET A 1 9.98 4.29 30.60
C MET A 1 10.69 3.71 29.40
N THR A 2 10.17 2.61 28.84
CA THR A 2 10.80 1.95 27.70
C THR A 2 10.32 2.60 26.42
N LEU A 3 11.27 3.07 25.61
CA LEU A 3 10.99 3.79 24.38
C LEU A 3 11.38 2.92 23.18
N VAL A 4 10.57 2.95 22.13
CA VAL A 4 10.82 2.25 20.87
C VAL A 4 10.65 3.22 19.71
N ALA A 5 11.42 3.00 18.64
CA ALA A 5 11.36 3.80 17.44
C ALA A 5 10.63 3.06 16.31
N GLY A 6 9.72 3.77 15.65
CA GLY A 6 9.10 3.32 14.41
C GLY A 6 9.52 4.23 13.27
N VAL A 7 10.10 3.66 12.23
CA VAL A 7 10.52 4.38 11.04
C VAL A 7 9.51 4.12 9.92
N ASP A 8 9.03 5.18 9.27
CA ASP A 8 8.29 5.15 8.01
C ASP A 8 9.16 5.78 6.92
N SER A 9 9.79 4.95 6.09
CA SER A 9 10.56 5.38 4.92
C SER A 9 9.70 5.25 3.65
N SER A 10 8.76 6.18 3.51
CA SER A 10 7.90 6.34 2.34
C SER A 10 8.66 6.83 1.09
N THR A 11 7.98 6.93 -0.05
CA THR A 11 8.56 7.49 -1.29
C THR A 11 9.06 8.92 -1.11
N GLN A 12 8.33 9.77 -0.37
CA GLN A 12 8.59 11.21 -0.32
C GLN A 12 9.47 11.65 0.86
N SER A 13 9.54 10.84 1.91
CA SER A 13 10.25 11.22 3.15
C SER A 13 10.42 10.03 4.07
N THR A 14 11.40 10.15 4.96
CA THR A 14 11.49 9.32 6.17
C THR A 14 10.91 10.07 7.36
N LYS A 15 10.06 9.40 8.13
CA LYS A 15 9.55 9.84 9.43
C LYS A 15 10.01 8.86 10.50
N VAL A 16 10.40 9.37 11.66
CA VAL A 16 10.73 8.57 12.83
C VAL A 16 9.84 9.00 13.98
N LEU A 17 9.13 8.06 14.57
CA LEU A 17 8.41 8.25 15.82
C LEU A 17 9.14 7.56 16.95
N LEU A 18 9.32 8.26 18.06
CA LEU A 18 9.76 7.66 19.32
C LEU A 18 8.54 7.53 20.22
N VAL A 19 8.25 6.30 20.63
CA VAL A 19 6.97 5.90 21.20
C VAL A 19 7.21 5.16 22.52
N GLU A 20 6.33 5.37 23.49
CA GLU A 20 6.30 4.61 24.73
C GLU A 20 5.76 3.20 24.48
N ALA A 21 6.54 2.18 24.83
CA ALA A 21 6.30 0.81 24.36
C ALA A 21 5.03 0.15 24.89
N GLU A 22 4.58 0.52 26.10
CA GLU A 22 3.42 -0.08 26.76
C GLU A 22 2.10 0.52 26.24
N THR A 23 2.08 1.83 26.01
CA THR A 23 0.89 2.62 25.74
C THR A 23 0.72 3.00 24.27
N GLY A 24 1.82 3.09 23.52
CA GLY A 24 1.83 3.64 22.17
C GLY A 24 1.83 5.18 22.12
N GLU A 25 2.05 5.85 23.25
CA GLU A 25 2.12 7.31 23.31
C GLU A 25 3.34 7.84 22.54
N ILE A 26 3.13 8.77 21.62
CA ILE A 26 4.21 9.42 20.87
C ILE A 26 4.91 10.41 21.80
N VAL A 27 6.19 10.17 22.06
CA VAL A 27 7.05 11.01 22.91
C VAL A 27 7.79 12.07 22.09
N ASP A 28 8.21 11.71 20.88
CA ASP A 28 9.00 12.58 20.02
C ASP A 28 8.86 12.17 18.55
N SER A 29 9.19 13.06 17.62
CA SER A 29 9.17 12.75 16.19
C SER A 29 10.16 13.56 15.37
N GLY A 30 10.59 13.00 14.25
CA GLY A 30 11.44 13.66 13.28
C GLY A 30 11.06 13.28 11.85
N ARG A 31 11.43 14.14 10.89
CA ARG A 31 11.13 13.95 9.47
C ARG A 31 12.23 14.56 8.61
N ALA A 32 12.57 13.87 7.53
CA ALA A 32 13.45 14.37 6.47
C ALA A 32 12.94 13.93 5.10
N SER A 33 13.11 14.77 4.09
CA SER A 33 12.57 14.54 2.74
C SER A 33 13.48 13.62 1.92
N HIS A 34 12.88 12.89 0.98
CA HIS A 34 13.59 12.22 -0.10
C HIS A 34 13.56 13.10 -1.37
N PRO A 35 14.47 12.87 -2.33
CA PRO A 35 14.34 13.41 -3.67
C PRO A 35 13.03 12.93 -4.33
N ASP A 36 12.44 13.79 -5.17
CA ASP A 36 11.31 13.39 -6.00
C ASP A 36 11.78 12.44 -7.12
N GLY A 37 10.96 11.46 -7.49
CA GLY A 37 11.24 10.56 -8.61
C GLY A 37 10.52 9.23 -8.54
N THR A 38 10.64 8.45 -9.62
CA THR A 38 10.29 7.03 -9.67
C THR A 38 11.53 6.12 -9.56
N GLU A 39 12.71 6.72 -9.50
CA GLU A 39 13.96 6.09 -9.10
C GLU A 39 14.64 6.96 -8.04
N CYS A 40 15.35 6.35 -7.10
CA CYS A 40 16.00 7.07 -6.01
C CYS A 40 17.28 6.35 -5.57
N PRO A 41 18.39 7.07 -5.33
CA PRO A 41 19.56 6.47 -4.69
C PRO A 41 19.19 6.02 -3.26
N PRO A 42 19.42 4.74 -2.89
CA PRO A 42 19.16 4.25 -1.53
C PRO A 42 19.86 5.06 -0.44
N GLU A 43 21.04 5.61 -0.73
CA GLU A 43 21.80 6.50 0.16
C GLU A 43 20.98 7.70 0.64
N ALA A 44 20.08 8.24 -0.20
CA ALA A 44 19.21 9.34 0.20
C ALA A 44 18.23 8.94 1.31
N TRP A 45 17.77 7.67 1.34
CA TRP A 45 16.95 7.16 2.44
C TRP A 45 17.75 7.02 3.72
N TRP A 46 19.01 6.62 3.62
CA TRP A 46 19.90 6.53 4.78
C TRP A 46 20.22 7.90 5.37
N GLU A 47 20.49 8.90 4.53
CA GLU A 47 20.67 10.29 4.95
C GLU A 47 19.41 10.84 5.63
N ALA A 48 18.24 10.63 5.02
CA ALA A 48 16.98 11.06 5.59
C ALA A 48 16.65 10.35 6.92
N LEU A 49 16.94 9.06 7.06
CA LEU A 49 16.78 8.33 8.32
C LEU A 49 17.70 8.87 9.41
N GLN A 50 18.96 9.17 9.10
CA GLN A 50 19.89 9.75 10.07
C GLN A 50 19.44 11.15 10.51
N GLU A 51 18.95 11.98 9.58
CA GLU A 51 18.42 13.31 9.89
C GLU A 51 17.15 13.23 10.74
N ALA A 52 16.15 12.46 10.30
CA ALA A 52 14.88 12.30 11.00
C ALA A 52 15.04 11.59 12.35
N GLY A 53 16.00 10.68 12.47
CA GLY A 53 16.25 9.89 13.67
C GLY A 53 17.19 10.55 14.69
N LYS A 54 17.76 11.71 14.39
CA LYS A 54 18.79 12.38 15.20
C LYS A 54 18.29 12.70 16.60
N GLY A 55 18.87 12.07 17.63
CA GLY A 55 18.48 12.24 19.03
C GLY A 55 17.24 11.43 19.44
N LEU A 56 16.66 10.66 18.51
CA LEU A 56 15.51 9.78 18.72
C LEU A 56 15.99 8.32 18.80
N LEU A 57 16.76 7.88 17.81
CA LEU A 57 17.23 6.49 17.70
C LEU A 57 18.17 6.09 18.84
N GLU A 58 18.95 7.03 19.37
CA GLU A 58 19.85 6.81 20.51
C GLU A 58 19.10 6.61 21.84
N ARG A 59 17.84 7.04 21.91
CA ARG A 59 16.98 6.88 23.10
C ARG A 59 16.10 5.64 23.03
N ALA A 60 16.04 4.97 21.87
CA ALA A 60 15.18 3.81 21.66
C ALA A 60 15.86 2.52 22.13
N GLU A 61 15.11 1.66 22.82
CA GLU A 61 15.53 0.31 23.19
C GLU A 61 15.30 -0.70 22.06
N ALA A 62 14.38 -0.39 21.13
CA ALA A 62 14.16 -1.16 19.90
C ALA A 62 13.71 -0.26 18.74
N VAL A 63 13.97 -0.69 17.51
CA VAL A 63 13.57 0.00 16.27
C VAL A 63 13.05 -0.99 15.23
N ALA A 64 12.09 -0.56 14.41
CA ALA A 64 11.69 -1.25 13.18
C ALA A 64 11.54 -0.25 12.03
N VAL A 65 11.74 -0.73 10.80
CA VAL A 65 11.56 0.07 9.58
C VAL A 65 10.38 -0.45 8.78
N ALA A 66 9.37 0.40 8.59
CA ALA A 66 8.39 0.23 7.54
C ALA A 66 8.84 1.02 6.31
N GLY A 67 8.87 0.39 5.14
CA GLY A 67 9.34 1.00 3.90
C GLY A 67 8.29 0.99 2.80
N GLN A 68 8.44 1.91 1.85
CA GLN A 68 7.72 1.81 0.57
C GLN A 68 7.97 0.44 -0.06
N GLN A 69 6.89 -0.24 -0.46
CA GLN A 69 6.99 -1.61 -0.97
C GLN A 69 7.67 -1.68 -2.34
N HIS A 70 8.14 -2.87 -2.69
CA HIS A 70 8.56 -3.29 -4.05
C HIS A 70 9.83 -2.65 -4.63
N GLY A 71 10.39 -1.60 -4.03
CA GLY A 71 11.59 -0.93 -4.55
C GLY A 71 12.73 -1.92 -4.81
N MET A 72 13.34 -1.91 -5.99
CA MET A 72 14.42 -2.84 -6.32
C MET A 72 15.77 -2.25 -5.90
N VAL A 73 16.36 -2.74 -4.81
CA VAL A 73 17.75 -2.42 -4.43
C VAL A 73 18.64 -3.58 -4.87
N ALA A 74 19.44 -3.35 -5.91
CA ALA A 74 20.39 -4.31 -6.45
C ALA A 74 21.79 -4.02 -5.90
N LEU A 75 22.45 -5.04 -5.32
CA LEU A 75 23.80 -4.90 -4.76
C LEU A 75 24.81 -5.80 -5.48
N ASP A 76 26.04 -5.33 -5.56
CA ASP A 76 27.18 -6.11 -6.05
C ASP A 76 27.82 -6.97 -4.95
N ALA A 77 28.95 -7.62 -5.29
CA ALA A 77 29.66 -8.52 -4.38
C ALA A 77 30.32 -7.84 -3.17
N ASP A 78 30.44 -6.51 -3.20
CA ASP A 78 30.99 -5.69 -2.12
C ASP A 78 29.88 -4.95 -1.34
N ASP A 79 28.62 -5.42 -1.47
CA ASP A 79 27.41 -4.82 -0.92
C ASP A 79 27.18 -3.36 -1.35
N GLN A 80 27.75 -2.94 -2.49
CA GLN A 80 27.53 -1.61 -3.05
C GLN A 80 26.29 -1.59 -3.93
N VAL A 81 25.55 -0.48 -3.85
CA VAL A 81 24.39 -0.24 -4.71
C VAL A 81 24.84 -0.17 -6.17
N VAL A 82 24.26 -1.02 -7.02
CA VAL A 82 24.61 -1.12 -8.45
C VAL A 82 24.03 0.03 -9.26
N ARG A 83 22.81 0.47 -8.90
CA ARG A 83 22.07 1.57 -9.53
C ARG A 83 21.02 2.12 -8.58
N ASP A 84 20.51 3.32 -8.86
CA ASP A 84 19.37 3.90 -8.16
C ASP A 84 18.19 2.94 -8.11
N ALA A 85 17.55 2.82 -6.96
CA ALA A 85 16.46 1.87 -6.80
C ALA A 85 15.26 2.27 -7.67
N LEU A 86 14.74 1.31 -8.44
CA LEU A 86 13.50 1.49 -9.20
C LEU A 86 12.30 1.32 -8.25
N LEU A 87 11.46 2.34 -8.11
CA LEU A 87 10.41 2.40 -7.10
C LEU A 87 9.09 1.80 -7.58
N TRP A 88 8.11 1.64 -6.68
CA TRP A 88 6.81 1.03 -6.98
C TRP A 88 5.98 1.80 -8.02
N ASN A 89 6.23 3.10 -8.15
CA ASN A 89 5.56 4.00 -9.09
C ASN A 89 6.31 4.11 -10.43
N ASP A 90 7.45 3.42 -10.60
CA ASP A 90 8.12 3.33 -11.88
C ASP A 90 7.39 2.37 -12.81
N THR A 91 7.09 2.83 -14.03
CA THR A 91 6.29 2.08 -14.99
C THR A 91 7.10 1.48 -16.14
N ARG A 92 8.43 1.68 -16.18
CA ARG A 92 9.26 1.27 -17.32
C ARG A 92 9.30 -0.25 -17.52
N SER A 93 9.03 -1.01 -16.45
CA SER A 93 8.95 -2.48 -16.45
C SER A 93 7.60 -3.04 -16.88
N ALA A 94 6.64 -2.21 -17.30
CA ALA A 94 5.32 -2.67 -17.76
C ALA A 94 5.39 -3.69 -18.92
N PRO A 95 6.25 -3.52 -19.95
CA PRO A 95 6.40 -4.53 -21.00
C PRO A 95 6.86 -5.89 -20.46
N GLN A 96 7.80 -5.88 -19.51
CA GLN A 96 8.31 -7.10 -18.87
C GLN A 96 7.25 -7.75 -17.98
N ALA A 97 6.43 -6.96 -17.28
CA ALA A 97 5.30 -7.46 -16.50
C ALA A 97 4.31 -8.25 -17.38
N GLY A 98 3.89 -7.67 -18.51
CA GLY A 98 2.99 -8.32 -19.46
C GLY A 98 3.59 -9.59 -20.08
N ARG A 99 4.86 -9.52 -20.50
CA ARG A 99 5.57 -10.66 -21.07
C ARG A 99 5.72 -11.81 -20.07
N LEU A 100 6.24 -11.55 -18.87
CA LEU A 100 6.42 -12.56 -17.82
C LEU A 100 5.10 -13.20 -17.42
N THR A 101 4.04 -12.39 -17.30
CA THR A 101 2.69 -12.87 -16.96
C THR A 101 2.12 -13.80 -18.03
N ALA A 102 2.33 -13.51 -19.31
CA ALA A 102 1.83 -14.32 -20.41
C ALA A 102 2.59 -15.65 -20.59
N GLU A 103 3.83 -15.72 -20.11
CA GLU A 103 4.68 -16.91 -20.15
C GLU A 103 4.35 -17.91 -19.01
N HIS A 104 4.78 -19.16 -19.16
CA HIS A 104 4.84 -20.16 -18.07
C HIS A 104 3.58 -20.31 -17.21
N GLY A 105 2.43 -20.47 -17.88
CA GLY A 105 1.15 -20.80 -17.24
C GLY A 105 0.22 -19.63 -17.01
N GLY A 106 0.60 -18.41 -17.41
CA GLY A 106 -0.32 -17.28 -17.43
C GLY A 106 -0.55 -16.64 -16.05
N PRO A 107 -1.53 -15.72 -15.97
CA PRO A 107 -1.96 -15.08 -14.72
C PRO A 107 -2.29 -16.09 -13.60
N GLU A 108 -2.93 -17.22 -13.93
CA GLU A 108 -3.31 -18.25 -12.97
C GLU A 108 -2.09 -18.85 -12.26
N ALA A 109 -1.03 -19.16 -13.00
CA ALA A 109 0.19 -19.74 -12.43
C ALA A 109 0.94 -18.73 -11.55
N TRP A 110 1.00 -17.47 -11.97
CA TRP A 110 1.61 -16.41 -11.17
C TRP A 110 0.85 -16.15 -9.86
N ALA A 111 -0.48 -16.07 -9.94
CA ALA A 111 -1.34 -15.89 -8.78
C ALA A 111 -1.23 -17.08 -7.81
N ALA A 112 -1.21 -18.32 -8.31
CA ALA A 112 -1.04 -19.51 -7.48
C ALA A 112 0.33 -19.58 -6.80
N ASP A 113 1.40 -19.23 -7.52
CA ASP A 113 2.77 -19.32 -6.99
C ASP A 113 3.07 -18.20 -5.99
N THR A 114 2.67 -16.98 -6.30
CA THR A 114 3.16 -15.77 -5.61
C THR A 114 2.06 -14.90 -5.00
N GLY A 115 0.78 -15.22 -5.24
CA GLY A 115 -0.34 -14.36 -4.88
C GLY A 115 -0.53 -13.15 -5.81
N LEU A 116 0.28 -13.02 -6.87
CA LEU A 116 0.32 -11.83 -7.73
C LEU A 116 0.11 -12.20 -9.20
N VAL A 117 -0.60 -11.34 -9.92
CA VAL A 117 -0.46 -11.20 -11.39
C VAL A 117 0.41 -9.99 -11.63
N LEU A 118 1.50 -10.12 -12.39
CA LEU A 118 2.56 -9.10 -12.35
C LEU A 118 2.11 -7.75 -12.94
N ALA A 119 2.41 -6.69 -12.20
CA ALA A 119 2.36 -5.31 -12.63
C ALA A 119 3.76 -4.66 -12.54
N ALA A 120 3.95 -3.52 -13.21
CA ALA A 120 5.23 -2.81 -13.24
C ALA A 120 5.80 -2.48 -11.85
N SER A 121 4.92 -2.31 -10.86
CA SER A 121 5.29 -2.00 -9.48
C SER A 121 6.21 -3.05 -8.86
N PHE A 122 6.06 -4.33 -9.21
CA PHE A 122 6.69 -5.45 -8.48
C PHE A 122 8.16 -5.65 -8.84
N THR A 123 8.94 -6.08 -7.84
CA THR A 123 10.41 -6.21 -7.92
C THR A 123 10.86 -7.12 -9.05
N ALA A 124 10.17 -8.25 -9.27
CA ALA A 124 10.45 -9.18 -10.36
C ALA A 124 10.48 -8.49 -11.74
N THR A 125 9.55 -7.59 -12.01
CA THR A 125 9.47 -6.91 -13.32
C THR A 125 10.59 -5.90 -13.51
N LYS A 126 11.08 -5.29 -12.42
CA LYS A 126 12.22 -4.36 -12.43
C LYS A 126 13.53 -5.10 -12.66
N LEU A 127 13.68 -6.27 -12.05
CA LEU A 127 14.81 -7.17 -12.31
C LEU A 127 14.84 -7.61 -13.77
N ALA A 128 13.68 -7.98 -14.34
CA ALA A 128 13.58 -8.32 -15.76
C ALA A 128 13.92 -7.13 -16.66
N TRP A 129 13.43 -5.94 -16.33
CA TRP A 129 13.77 -4.73 -17.06
C TRP A 129 15.28 -4.44 -17.01
N MET A 130 15.91 -4.54 -15.83
CA MET A 130 17.35 -4.31 -15.67
C MET A 130 18.18 -5.36 -16.44
N ALA A 131 17.77 -6.63 -16.44
CA ALA A 131 18.43 -7.68 -17.19
C ALA A 131 18.42 -7.43 -18.70
N GLU A 132 17.34 -6.87 -19.23
CA GLU A 132 17.19 -6.56 -20.66
C GLU A 132 17.85 -5.25 -21.09
N ASN A 133 17.74 -4.20 -20.26
CA ASN A 133 18.08 -2.84 -20.66
C ASN A 133 19.42 -2.37 -20.10
N GLU A 134 19.90 -2.97 -19.00
CA GLU A 134 21.14 -2.62 -18.32
C GLU A 134 21.99 -3.87 -18.03
N PRO A 135 22.43 -4.62 -19.05
CA PRO A 135 23.11 -5.91 -18.87
C PRO A 135 24.40 -5.81 -18.06
N GLU A 136 25.08 -4.65 -18.06
CA GLU A 136 26.26 -4.40 -17.23
C GLU A 136 25.91 -4.33 -15.73
N ASN A 137 24.80 -3.69 -15.39
CA ASN A 137 24.30 -3.64 -14.00
C ASN A 137 23.79 -5.02 -13.57
N ALA A 138 23.05 -5.70 -14.45
CA ALA A 138 22.61 -7.07 -14.22
C ALA A 138 23.78 -8.04 -14.02
N ALA A 139 24.90 -7.86 -14.73
CA ALA A 139 26.10 -8.67 -14.54
C ALA A 139 26.77 -8.46 -13.17
N LYS A 140 26.77 -7.23 -12.64
CA LYS A 140 27.35 -6.89 -11.33
C LYS A 140 26.49 -7.35 -10.15
N THR A 141 25.18 -7.40 -10.32
CA THR A 141 24.22 -7.66 -9.23
C THR A 141 24.35 -9.08 -8.68
N VAL A 142 24.65 -9.27 -7.40
CA VAL A 142 24.68 -10.61 -6.77
C VAL A 142 23.59 -10.81 -5.73
N SER A 143 23.02 -9.73 -5.21
CA SER A 143 21.89 -9.76 -4.29
C SER A 143 20.85 -8.70 -4.63
N VAL A 144 19.61 -8.97 -4.23
CA VAL A 144 18.49 -8.02 -4.35
C VAL A 144 17.70 -7.99 -3.06
N MET A 145 17.30 -6.79 -2.64
CA MET A 145 16.47 -6.57 -1.47
C MET A 145 15.56 -5.34 -1.67
N LEU A 146 14.66 -5.11 -0.73
CA LEU A 146 13.69 -4.01 -0.78
C LEU A 146 14.12 -2.84 0.12
N PRO A 147 13.45 -1.67 0.06
CA PRO A 147 13.90 -0.47 0.75
C PRO A 147 14.01 -0.63 2.26
N HIS A 148 13.04 -1.29 2.92
CA HIS A 148 13.13 -1.48 4.37
C HIS A 148 14.23 -2.49 4.74
N ASP A 149 14.45 -3.52 3.91
CA ASP A 149 15.52 -4.51 4.11
C ASP A 149 16.88 -3.82 4.13
N TRP A 150 17.12 -2.95 3.14
CA TRP A 150 18.37 -2.22 3.00
C TRP A 150 18.59 -1.28 4.18
N LEU A 151 17.57 -0.50 4.59
CA LEU A 151 17.67 0.36 5.78
C LEU A 151 17.88 -0.44 7.06
N THR A 152 17.23 -1.60 7.19
CA THR A 152 17.39 -2.52 8.34
C THR A 152 18.81 -3.08 8.39
N MET A 153 19.37 -3.45 7.23
CA MET A 153 20.77 -3.87 7.09
C MET A 153 21.73 -2.74 7.50
N LYS A 154 21.51 -1.50 7.02
CA LYS A 154 22.32 -0.33 7.37
C LYS A 154 22.26 0.00 8.86
N LEU A 155 21.09 -0.04 9.48
CA LEU A 155 20.91 0.18 10.93
C LEU A 155 21.69 -0.84 11.76
N ARG A 156 21.74 -2.09 11.30
CA ARG A 156 22.48 -3.19 11.95
C ARG A 156 23.99 -3.15 11.68
N GLY A 157 24.42 -2.51 10.59
CA GLY A 157 25.81 -2.49 10.16
C GLY A 157 26.33 -3.86 9.74
N VAL A 158 25.48 -4.68 9.10
CA VAL A 158 25.83 -6.04 8.64
C VAL A 158 25.93 -6.10 7.11
N SER A 159 26.48 -7.20 6.59
CA SER A 159 26.54 -7.48 5.15
C SER A 159 25.21 -7.95 4.58
N ALA A 160 25.04 -7.93 3.25
CA ALA A 160 23.83 -8.41 2.59
C ALA A 160 23.56 -9.90 2.85
N ALA A 161 24.61 -10.68 3.14
CA ALA A 161 24.49 -12.09 3.51
C ALA A 161 23.71 -12.32 4.83
N GLU A 162 23.67 -11.31 5.71
CA GLU A 162 22.95 -11.32 6.97
C GLU A 162 21.67 -10.47 6.94
N ALA A 163 21.30 -9.96 5.76
CA ALA A 163 20.09 -9.16 5.58
C ALA A 163 18.85 -9.96 5.94
N ALA A 164 17.88 -9.27 6.53
CA ALA A 164 16.57 -9.81 6.85
C ALA A 164 15.50 -8.95 6.21
N THR A 165 14.41 -9.60 5.82
CA THR A 165 13.15 -9.00 5.38
C THR A 165 12.02 -9.57 6.22
N ASP A 166 10.81 -9.08 6.00
CA ASP A 166 9.60 -9.62 6.61
C ASP A 166 8.70 -10.29 5.54
N ARG A 167 7.67 -11.01 5.99
CA ARG A 167 6.74 -11.67 5.07
C ARG A 167 6.01 -10.65 4.20
N SER A 168 5.65 -9.49 4.77
CA SER A 168 4.84 -8.50 4.07
C SER A 168 5.56 -7.89 2.86
N ASP A 169 6.82 -7.49 2.99
CA ASP A 169 7.54 -6.89 1.86
C ASP A 169 8.05 -7.95 0.88
N ALA A 170 8.49 -9.12 1.38
CA ALA A 170 8.83 -10.26 0.53
C ALA A 170 7.65 -10.66 -0.37
N SER A 171 6.41 -10.61 0.13
CA SER A 171 5.22 -10.93 -0.68
C SER A 171 4.94 -9.94 -1.82
N GLY A 172 5.54 -8.74 -1.78
CA GLY A 172 5.46 -7.75 -2.84
C GLY A 172 6.48 -7.93 -3.97
N THR A 173 7.33 -8.97 -3.91
CA THR A 173 8.45 -9.14 -4.84
C THR A 173 8.07 -9.77 -6.17
N GLY A 174 7.06 -10.65 -6.19
CA GLY A 174 6.82 -11.57 -7.30
C GLY A 174 7.77 -12.77 -7.35
N TYR A 175 8.51 -13.07 -6.28
CA TYR A 175 9.31 -14.30 -6.20
C TYR A 175 9.32 -14.91 -4.79
N TRP A 176 8.30 -14.61 -3.99
CA TRP A 176 8.01 -15.25 -2.71
C TRP A 176 6.53 -15.64 -2.65
N SER A 177 6.23 -16.76 -1.99
CA SER A 177 4.88 -17.31 -1.93
C SER A 177 4.25 -17.10 -0.55
N PRO A 178 3.16 -16.35 -0.43
CA PRO A 178 2.34 -16.30 0.79
C PRO A 178 1.79 -17.68 1.17
N ALA A 179 1.45 -18.51 0.18
CA ALA A 179 0.83 -19.82 0.40
C ALA A 179 1.81 -20.82 1.03
N THR A 180 3.07 -20.83 0.60
CA THR A 180 4.09 -21.73 1.16
C THR A 180 4.94 -21.10 2.26
N GLY A 181 5.04 -19.78 2.30
CA GLY A 181 5.93 -19.04 3.19
C GLY A 181 7.38 -18.97 2.72
N ASP A 182 7.67 -19.35 1.47
CA ASP A 182 9.04 -19.50 0.94
C ASP A 182 9.26 -18.80 -0.40
N TYR A 183 10.53 -18.56 -0.73
CA TYR A 183 10.92 -18.02 -2.03
C TYR A 183 10.61 -19.00 -3.18
N VAL A 184 9.96 -18.48 -4.22
CA VAL A 184 9.75 -19.18 -5.49
C VAL A 184 10.92 -18.87 -6.42
N ARG A 185 12.07 -19.49 -6.12
CA ARG A 185 13.34 -19.22 -6.81
C ARG A 185 13.27 -19.37 -8.33
N SER A 186 12.44 -20.29 -8.84
CA SER A 186 12.19 -20.42 -10.28
C SER A 186 11.61 -19.15 -10.90
N ARG A 187 10.74 -18.40 -10.19
CA ARG A 187 10.19 -17.12 -10.66
C ARG A 187 11.22 -16.00 -10.64
N LEU A 188 12.13 -16.00 -9.66
CA LEU A 188 13.29 -15.10 -9.67
C LEU A 188 14.20 -15.38 -10.88
N VAL A 189 14.54 -16.65 -11.12
CA VAL A 189 15.36 -17.04 -12.29
C VAL A 189 14.64 -16.71 -13.59
N GLN A 190 13.31 -16.89 -13.66
CA GLN A 190 12.53 -16.49 -14.83
C GLN A 190 12.59 -14.98 -15.07
N ALA A 191 12.52 -14.16 -14.02
CA ALA A 191 12.57 -12.71 -14.13
C ALA A 191 13.98 -12.21 -14.48
N PHE A 192 15.02 -12.71 -13.82
CA PHE A 192 16.37 -12.13 -13.89
C PHE A 192 17.35 -12.93 -14.77
N GLY A 193 17.03 -14.17 -15.10
CA GLY A 193 17.88 -15.09 -15.87
C GLY A 193 18.85 -15.93 -15.04
N ARG A 194 19.00 -15.66 -13.73
CA ARG A 194 19.80 -16.45 -12.79
C ARG A 194 19.38 -16.21 -11.34
N GLU A 195 19.91 -17.02 -10.44
CA GLU A 195 19.74 -16.83 -8.99
C GLU A 195 20.44 -15.55 -8.50
N LEU A 196 19.85 -14.95 -7.47
CA LEU A 196 20.41 -13.87 -6.64
C LEU A 196 20.32 -14.28 -5.17
N ALA A 197 21.21 -13.73 -4.34
CA ALA A 197 21.05 -13.81 -2.90
C ALA A 197 19.87 -12.93 -2.47
N LEU A 198 19.08 -13.45 -1.52
CA LEU A 198 17.85 -12.83 -1.03
C LEU A 198 17.93 -12.72 0.50
N PRO A 199 17.39 -11.66 1.12
CA PRO A 199 17.29 -11.55 2.57
C PRO A 199 16.53 -12.73 3.17
N ARG A 200 16.89 -13.13 4.40
CA ARG A 200 16.10 -14.13 5.13
C ARG A 200 14.78 -13.52 5.57
N VAL A 201 13.67 -14.20 5.31
CA VAL A 201 12.36 -13.81 5.82
C VAL A 201 12.27 -14.13 7.31
N ALA A 202 12.16 -13.11 8.16
CA ALA A 202 12.15 -13.25 9.62
C ALA A 202 10.72 -13.41 10.19
N ALA A 203 10.63 -13.96 11.41
CA ALA A 203 9.35 -14.07 12.10
C ALA A 203 8.86 -12.69 12.61
N PRO A 204 7.54 -12.45 12.72
CA PRO A 204 6.95 -11.13 13.03
C PRO A 204 7.53 -10.39 14.24
N ASN A 205 7.88 -11.13 15.30
CA ASN A 205 8.40 -10.61 16.57
C ASN A 205 9.87 -11.00 16.79
N GLU A 206 10.60 -11.31 15.74
CA GLU A 206 12.00 -11.68 15.83
C GLU A 206 12.91 -10.46 16.02
N VAL A 207 13.88 -10.54 16.93
CA VAL A 207 15.00 -9.59 16.95
C VAL A 207 16.01 -10.03 15.90
N VAL A 208 16.02 -9.37 14.74
CA VAL A 208 16.90 -9.71 13.61
C VAL A 208 18.33 -9.19 13.79
N GLY A 209 18.57 -8.35 14.80
CA GLY A 209 19.90 -7.86 15.17
C GLY A 209 19.82 -6.72 16.17
N ARG A 210 20.92 -5.96 16.26
CA ARG A 210 20.99 -4.75 17.07
C ARG A 210 21.66 -3.62 16.28
N THR A 211 21.28 -2.38 16.60
CA THR A 211 22.00 -1.20 16.11
C THR A 211 23.37 -1.10 16.78
N ALA A 212 24.25 -0.24 16.27
CA ALA A 212 25.53 0.08 16.91
C ALA A 212 25.37 0.66 18.34
N SER A 213 24.24 1.31 18.63
CA SER A 213 23.89 1.81 19.97
C SER A 213 23.29 0.74 20.90
N GLY A 214 23.04 -0.48 20.39
CA GLY A 214 22.54 -1.61 21.17
C GLY A 214 21.02 -1.79 21.16
N ALA A 215 20.27 -0.93 20.47
CA ALA A 215 18.82 -1.08 20.33
C ALA A 215 18.49 -2.37 19.54
N ALA A 216 17.47 -3.11 19.98
CA ALA A 216 17.00 -4.28 19.23
C ALA A 216 16.41 -3.84 17.88
N VAL A 217 16.64 -4.62 16.82
CA VAL A 217 16.09 -4.34 15.49
C VAL A 217 15.07 -5.43 15.17
N ALA A 218 13.83 -5.03 14.91
CA ALA A 218 12.75 -5.92 14.46
C ALA A 218 12.83 -6.15 12.93
N PRO A 219 12.03 -7.07 12.36
CA PRO A 219 12.13 -7.45 10.95
C PRO A 219 11.87 -6.32 9.95
N GLY A 220 11.07 -5.32 10.34
CA GLY A 220 10.52 -4.32 9.44
C GLY A 220 9.22 -4.80 8.79
N THR A 221 8.63 -3.93 7.94
CA THR A 221 7.40 -4.23 7.19
C THR A 221 7.37 -3.45 5.86
N GLY A 222 6.53 -3.88 4.92
CA GLY A 222 5.97 -2.98 3.93
C GLY A 222 5.05 -1.93 4.57
N ASP A 223 4.88 -0.77 3.94
CA ASP A 223 4.09 0.35 4.47
C ASP A 223 2.61 0.00 4.77
N ASN A 224 1.90 -0.67 3.86
CA ASN A 224 0.50 -1.07 4.05
C ASN A 224 0.34 -2.05 5.23
N ALA A 225 1.27 -3.00 5.37
CA ALA A 225 1.29 -3.92 6.51
C ALA A 225 1.67 -3.21 7.82
N GLY A 226 2.56 -2.22 7.75
CA GLY A 226 2.86 -1.30 8.85
C GLY A 226 1.60 -0.54 9.29
N ALA A 227 0.88 0.06 8.35
CA ALA A 227 -0.38 0.75 8.64
C ALA A 227 -1.42 -0.19 9.27
N ALA A 228 -1.58 -1.41 8.73
CA ALA A 228 -2.47 -2.42 9.30
C ALA A 228 -2.09 -2.78 10.76
N LEU A 229 -0.80 -2.96 11.03
CA LEU A 229 -0.31 -3.24 12.38
C LEU A 229 -0.51 -2.04 13.31
N GLY A 230 -0.26 -0.82 12.84
CA GLY A 230 -0.46 0.43 13.58
C GLY A 230 -1.91 0.61 14.01
N LEU A 231 -2.85 0.38 13.08
CA LEU A 231 -4.29 0.40 13.31
C LEU A 231 -4.80 -0.76 14.17
N GLY A 232 -4.00 -1.81 14.33
CA GLY A 232 -4.39 -3.00 15.10
C GLY A 232 -5.48 -3.81 14.41
N LEU A 233 -5.41 -3.92 13.08
CA LEU A 233 -6.39 -4.69 12.31
C LEU A 233 -6.38 -6.16 12.72
N GLY A 234 -7.57 -6.76 12.83
CA GLY A 234 -7.78 -8.19 12.92
C GLY A 234 -8.52 -8.75 11.71
N PRO A 235 -8.66 -10.09 11.60
CA PRO A 235 -9.45 -10.71 10.54
C PRO A 235 -10.86 -10.12 10.43
N GLY A 236 -11.24 -9.72 9.22
CA GLY A 236 -12.54 -9.07 8.93
C GLY A 236 -12.53 -7.54 9.02
N ASP A 237 -11.44 -6.93 9.52
CA ASP A 237 -11.20 -5.50 9.38
C ASP A 237 -10.64 -5.19 7.99
N VAL A 238 -11.23 -4.20 7.32
CA VAL A 238 -10.76 -3.69 6.03
C VAL A 238 -10.53 -2.19 6.14
N VAL A 239 -9.40 -1.72 5.64
CA VAL A 239 -9.08 -0.30 5.49
C VAL A 239 -9.40 0.14 4.08
N VAL A 240 -10.08 1.28 3.98
CA VAL A 240 -10.14 2.09 2.76
C VAL A 240 -9.28 3.33 3.03
N SER A 241 -8.11 3.40 2.42
CA SER A 241 -7.19 4.52 2.53
C SER A 241 -7.35 5.44 1.33
N LEU A 242 -7.79 6.67 1.57
CA LEU A 242 -8.03 7.67 0.53
C LEU A 242 -6.94 8.74 0.51
N GLY A 243 -5.80 8.40 -0.09
CA GLY A 243 -4.78 9.37 -0.52
C GLY A 243 -5.10 9.94 -1.90
N THR A 244 -4.11 10.52 -2.59
CA THR A 244 -4.23 10.91 -4.01
C THR A 244 -4.68 9.71 -4.86
N SER A 245 -4.15 8.53 -4.54
CA SER A 245 -4.60 7.18 -4.94
C SER A 245 -5.28 6.48 -3.77
N GLY A 246 -6.07 5.44 -4.05
CA GLY A 246 -6.75 4.64 -3.04
C GLY A 246 -6.08 3.28 -2.82
N THR A 247 -6.17 2.78 -1.60
CA THR A 247 -5.93 1.36 -1.31
C THR A 247 -7.06 0.78 -0.48
N VAL A 248 -7.45 -0.45 -0.80
CA VAL A 248 -8.41 -1.23 -0.04
C VAL A 248 -7.74 -2.54 0.37
N PHE A 249 -7.52 -2.73 1.66
CA PHE A 249 -6.80 -3.90 2.18
C PHE A 249 -7.33 -4.32 3.53
N GLY A 250 -7.20 -5.59 3.87
CA GLY A 250 -7.59 -6.05 5.20
C GLY A 250 -6.89 -7.34 5.58
N VAL A 251 -7.06 -7.75 6.83
CA VAL A 251 -6.38 -8.92 7.36
C VAL A 251 -7.21 -10.17 7.05
N SER A 252 -6.57 -11.17 6.46
CA SER A 252 -7.17 -12.47 6.13
C SER A 252 -6.39 -13.61 6.77
N ASP A 253 -7.09 -14.66 7.19
CA ASP A 253 -6.48 -15.92 7.67
C ASP A 253 -6.08 -16.86 6.52
N VAL A 254 -6.50 -16.56 5.28
CA VAL A 254 -6.15 -17.32 4.07
C VAL A 254 -5.45 -16.43 3.03
N PRO A 255 -4.44 -16.94 2.30
CA PRO A 255 -3.80 -16.20 1.23
C PRO A 255 -4.76 -16.00 0.05
N ALA A 256 -4.70 -14.84 -0.59
CA ALA A 256 -5.39 -14.60 -1.86
C ALA A 256 -4.50 -15.02 -3.05
N ALA A 257 -5.13 -15.53 -4.10
CA ALA A 257 -4.49 -15.97 -5.34
C ALA A 257 -5.41 -15.63 -6.51
N ASP A 258 -5.61 -14.34 -6.75
CA ASP A 258 -6.58 -13.83 -7.74
C ASP A 258 -5.98 -13.84 -9.16
N PRO A 259 -6.42 -14.73 -10.07
CA PRO A 259 -5.90 -14.78 -11.43
C PRO A 259 -6.32 -13.59 -12.30
N SER A 260 -7.31 -12.81 -11.88
CA SER A 260 -7.69 -11.58 -12.58
C SER A 260 -6.70 -10.43 -12.35
N GLY A 261 -5.87 -10.54 -11.29
CA GLY A 261 -4.92 -9.51 -10.90
C GLY A 261 -5.53 -8.29 -10.22
N LEU A 262 -6.83 -8.32 -9.87
CA LEU A 262 -7.49 -7.21 -9.17
C LEU A 262 -7.01 -7.11 -7.72
N VAL A 263 -6.80 -8.26 -7.07
CA VAL A 263 -6.30 -8.38 -5.70
C VAL A 263 -4.87 -8.90 -5.68
N ALA A 264 -3.96 -8.12 -5.11
CA ALA A 264 -2.63 -8.59 -4.77
C ALA A 264 -2.67 -9.37 -3.44
N GLY A 265 -2.25 -10.63 -3.46
CA GLY A 265 -2.25 -11.52 -2.30
C GLY A 265 -1.03 -11.33 -1.41
N PHE A 266 -0.88 -10.18 -0.75
CA PHE A 266 0.26 -9.96 0.15
C PHE A 266 0.12 -10.70 1.49
N ALA A 267 1.24 -10.79 2.21
CA ALA A 267 1.27 -11.17 3.62
C ALA A 267 1.16 -9.94 4.52
N ASP A 268 0.66 -10.12 5.75
CA ASP A 268 0.70 -9.07 6.77
C ASP A 268 1.96 -9.18 7.66
N ALA A 269 2.11 -8.21 8.57
CA ALA A 269 3.20 -8.16 9.54
C ALA A 269 2.97 -9.00 10.81
N THR A 270 1.90 -9.80 10.90
CA THR A 270 1.53 -10.60 12.09
C THR A 270 1.63 -12.11 11.90
N GLY A 271 1.89 -12.57 10.67
CA GLY A 271 1.91 -14.00 10.32
C GLY A 271 0.69 -14.45 9.51
N ARG A 272 -0.22 -13.54 9.19
CA ARG A 272 -1.42 -13.71 8.36
C ARG A 272 -1.21 -13.14 6.96
N TYR A 273 -2.30 -12.73 6.30
CA TYR A 273 -2.35 -12.24 4.94
C TYR A 273 -3.01 -10.87 4.85
N LEU A 274 -2.64 -10.11 3.83
CA LEU A 274 -3.08 -8.76 3.57
C LEU A 274 -3.50 -8.60 2.10
N PRO A 275 -4.57 -9.27 1.64
CA PRO A 275 -5.08 -9.04 0.28
C PRO A 275 -5.36 -7.55 0.09
N LEU A 276 -4.87 -7.00 -1.02
CA LEU A 276 -4.83 -5.56 -1.25
C LEU A 276 -5.25 -5.22 -2.69
N VAL A 277 -6.08 -4.21 -2.79
CA VAL A 277 -6.50 -3.56 -4.04
C VAL A 277 -5.94 -2.15 -4.08
N CYS A 278 -5.41 -1.73 -5.23
CA CYS A 278 -4.95 -0.38 -5.48
C CYS A 278 -5.82 0.32 -6.52
N THR A 279 -6.22 1.55 -6.27
CA THR A 279 -6.88 2.42 -7.26
C THR A 279 -6.04 3.68 -7.48
N LEU A 280 -5.91 4.15 -8.72
CA LEU A 280 -5.23 5.40 -9.07
C LEU A 280 -6.08 6.60 -8.63
N ASN A 281 -7.40 6.48 -8.69
CA ASN A 281 -8.33 7.58 -8.52
C ASN A 281 -9.05 7.52 -7.17
N ALA A 282 -8.55 8.30 -6.19
CA ALA A 282 -9.21 8.54 -4.90
C ALA A 282 -9.40 10.05 -4.65
N ALA A 283 -8.60 10.67 -3.77
CA ALA A 283 -8.76 12.09 -3.42
C ALA A 283 -8.63 13.02 -4.64
N ARG A 284 -7.82 12.64 -5.65
CA ARG A 284 -7.68 13.41 -6.90
C ARG A 284 -8.99 13.62 -7.65
N VAL A 285 -9.96 12.72 -7.49
CA VAL A 285 -11.29 12.85 -8.09
C VAL A 285 -12.01 14.04 -7.47
N LEU A 286 -11.99 14.13 -6.15
CA LEU A 286 -12.59 15.24 -5.41
C LEU A 286 -11.91 16.55 -5.76
N ASP A 287 -10.58 16.57 -5.82
CA ASP A 287 -9.81 17.77 -6.20
C ASP A 287 -10.13 18.25 -7.62
N THR A 288 -10.24 17.31 -8.57
CA THR A 288 -10.57 17.62 -9.97
C THR A 288 -11.94 18.25 -10.06
N PHE A 289 -12.97 17.63 -9.48
CA PHE A 289 -14.34 18.13 -9.57
C PHE A 289 -14.57 19.40 -8.75
N ARG A 290 -13.88 19.54 -7.61
CA ARG A 290 -13.81 20.80 -6.85
C ARG A 290 -13.27 21.94 -7.73
N ALA A 291 -12.17 21.70 -8.45
CA ALA A 291 -11.56 22.68 -9.34
C ALA A 291 -12.48 23.02 -10.52
N LEU A 292 -13.10 22.00 -11.16
CA LEU A 292 -14.07 22.19 -12.24
C LEU A 292 -15.29 23.02 -11.81
N LEU A 293 -15.75 22.84 -10.56
CA LEU A 293 -16.86 23.61 -9.98
C LEU A 293 -16.46 25.01 -9.50
N GLY A 294 -15.15 25.30 -9.43
CA GLY A 294 -14.61 26.58 -8.97
C GLY A 294 -14.85 26.85 -7.48
N VAL A 295 -14.78 25.83 -6.64
CA VAL A 295 -15.10 25.92 -5.20
C VAL A 295 -13.94 25.47 -4.29
N ASP A 296 -14.03 25.79 -3.00
CA ASP A 296 -13.14 25.22 -1.98
C ASP A 296 -13.68 23.87 -1.48
N HIS A 297 -12.95 23.21 -0.58
CA HIS A 297 -13.34 21.91 -0.06
C HIS A 297 -14.63 21.95 0.78
N ALA A 298 -14.83 23.01 1.56
CA ALA A 298 -16.01 23.13 2.43
C ALA A 298 -17.29 23.33 1.59
N GLU A 299 -17.20 24.16 0.56
CA GLU A 299 -18.29 24.37 -0.38
C GLU A 299 -18.53 23.13 -1.24
N PHE A 300 -17.49 22.41 -1.66
CA PHE A 300 -17.64 21.13 -2.36
C PHE A 300 -18.41 20.10 -1.50
N ASP A 301 -18.04 19.96 -0.22
CA ASP A 301 -18.73 19.09 0.72
C ASP A 301 -20.21 19.51 0.88
N ARG A 302 -20.48 20.82 1.00
CA ARG A 302 -21.85 21.35 1.09
C ARG A 302 -22.68 21.05 -0.16
N LEU A 303 -22.09 21.19 -1.35
CA LEU A 303 -22.76 20.89 -2.62
C LEU A 303 -23.08 19.40 -2.73
N ALA A 304 -22.11 18.52 -2.44
CA ALA A 304 -22.32 17.08 -2.50
C ALA A 304 -23.40 16.61 -1.51
N LEU A 305 -23.45 17.20 -0.32
CA LEU A 305 -24.45 16.88 0.70
C LEU A 305 -25.84 17.49 0.43
N ALA A 306 -25.96 18.44 -0.49
CA ALA A 306 -27.23 19.05 -0.86
C ALA A 306 -28.02 18.25 -1.92
N ALA A 307 -27.34 17.39 -2.68
CA ALA A 307 -27.99 16.45 -3.60
C ALA A 307 -28.34 15.12 -2.89
N GLU A 308 -29.36 14.42 -3.42
CA GLU A 308 -29.81 13.12 -2.92
C GLU A 308 -28.94 11.97 -3.49
N PRO A 309 -28.97 10.77 -2.86
CA PRO A 309 -28.29 9.59 -3.40
C PRO A 309 -28.64 9.28 -4.86
N GLY A 310 -27.62 9.07 -5.70
CA GLY A 310 -27.77 8.89 -7.15
C GLY A 310 -27.71 10.20 -7.95
N ALA A 311 -27.35 11.32 -7.31
CA ALA A 311 -26.91 12.56 -7.96
C ALA A 311 -27.81 13.06 -9.10
N GLY A 312 -29.13 13.04 -8.91
CA GLY A 312 -30.08 13.48 -9.93
C GLY A 312 -30.04 12.66 -11.24
N GLY A 313 -29.50 11.44 -11.18
CA GLY A 313 -29.26 10.57 -12.33
C GLY A 313 -27.85 10.66 -12.93
N LEU A 314 -26.98 11.54 -12.43
CA LEU A 314 -25.58 11.58 -12.83
C LEU A 314 -24.81 10.40 -12.26
N THR A 315 -23.92 9.81 -13.06
CA THR A 315 -23.00 8.76 -12.60
C THR A 315 -21.61 9.04 -13.14
N LEU A 316 -20.62 9.07 -12.26
CA LEU A 316 -19.22 9.24 -12.62
C LEU A 316 -18.47 7.90 -12.50
N LEU A 317 -17.81 7.50 -13.60
CA LEU A 317 -16.73 6.52 -13.59
C LEU A 317 -15.40 7.28 -13.50
N PRO A 318 -14.68 7.23 -12.36
CA PRO A 318 -13.64 8.21 -12.05
C PRO A 318 -12.26 7.85 -12.60
N TYR A 319 -12.15 7.14 -13.73
CA TYR A 319 -10.87 6.69 -14.30
C TYR A 319 -10.16 7.82 -15.06
N LEU A 320 -9.90 8.94 -14.37
CA LEU A 320 -9.51 10.22 -14.99
C LEU A 320 -8.24 10.13 -15.85
N ASP A 321 -7.27 9.34 -15.40
CA ASP A 321 -5.98 9.10 -16.07
C ASP A 321 -5.68 7.58 -16.12
N GLY A 322 -6.69 6.80 -16.50
CA GLY A 322 -6.65 5.34 -16.40
C GLY A 322 -6.94 4.82 -15.00
N GLU A 323 -6.89 3.50 -14.84
CA GLU A 323 -7.14 2.82 -13.56
C GLU A 323 -6.31 1.54 -13.40
N ARG A 324 -5.93 1.22 -12.15
CA ARG A 324 -5.24 -0.01 -11.76
C ARG A 324 -6.21 -1.16 -11.52
N THR A 325 -7.29 -0.89 -10.79
CA THR A 325 -8.33 -1.87 -10.49
C THR A 325 -9.69 -1.26 -10.86
N PRO A 326 -10.34 -1.73 -11.94
CA PRO A 326 -9.87 -2.74 -12.89
C PRO A 326 -8.68 -2.23 -13.73
N ASN A 327 -7.86 -3.15 -14.26
CA ASN A 327 -6.69 -2.82 -15.08
C ASN A 327 -7.12 -2.20 -16.41
N ARG A 328 -7.23 -0.88 -16.45
CA ARG A 328 -7.67 -0.07 -17.59
C ARG A 328 -6.75 1.15 -17.72
N PRO A 329 -5.48 0.97 -18.12
CA PRO A 329 -4.48 2.05 -18.12
C PRO A 329 -4.82 3.19 -19.07
N ASP A 330 -5.54 2.89 -20.16
CA ASP A 330 -5.94 3.87 -21.18
C ASP A 330 -7.38 4.40 -21.00
N ALA A 331 -8.03 4.09 -19.87
CA ALA A 331 -9.37 4.62 -19.60
C ALA A 331 -9.33 6.13 -19.31
N THR A 332 -10.46 6.79 -19.54
CA THR A 332 -10.70 8.19 -19.19
C THR A 332 -11.95 8.30 -18.34
N GLY A 333 -12.10 9.41 -17.61
CA GLY A 333 -13.28 9.67 -16.79
C GLY A 333 -14.55 9.75 -17.63
N VAL A 334 -15.62 9.07 -17.19
CA VAL A 334 -16.92 9.08 -17.89
C VAL A 334 -18.00 9.63 -16.97
N LEU A 335 -18.65 10.72 -17.37
CA LEU A 335 -19.85 11.25 -16.72
C LEU A 335 -21.07 10.91 -17.59
N SER A 336 -21.96 10.07 -17.06
CA SER A 336 -23.21 9.68 -17.72
C SER A 336 -24.42 10.32 -17.03
N GLY A 337 -25.57 10.30 -17.72
CA GLY A 337 -26.84 10.78 -17.19
C GLY A 337 -27.07 12.29 -17.24
N LEU A 338 -26.22 13.04 -17.96
CA LEU A 338 -26.32 14.49 -18.05
C LEU A 338 -27.61 14.93 -18.75
N THR A 339 -28.41 15.75 -18.06
CA THR A 339 -29.63 16.38 -18.60
C THR A 339 -29.60 17.89 -18.38
N THR A 340 -30.51 18.64 -19.00
CA THR A 340 -30.66 20.08 -18.76
C THR A 340 -31.10 20.44 -17.34
N GLY A 341 -31.54 19.45 -16.55
CA GLY A 341 -31.88 19.62 -15.13
C GLY A 341 -30.72 19.40 -14.16
N ALA A 342 -29.56 18.93 -14.65
CA ALA A 342 -28.41 18.66 -13.79
C ALA A 342 -27.90 19.93 -13.10
N THR A 343 -27.56 19.80 -11.81
CA THR A 343 -27.11 20.90 -10.97
C THR A 343 -25.63 20.77 -10.59
N ARG A 344 -25.08 21.80 -9.92
CA ARG A 344 -23.70 21.76 -9.40
C ARG A 344 -23.59 20.80 -8.21
N GLU A 345 -24.67 20.70 -7.44
CA GLU A 345 -24.88 19.77 -6.34
C GLU A 345 -24.83 18.32 -6.83
N ASP A 346 -25.54 18.01 -7.91
CA ASP A 346 -25.50 16.69 -8.55
C ASP A 346 -24.08 16.34 -9.02
N LEU A 347 -23.36 17.29 -9.63
CA LEU A 347 -22.00 17.05 -10.10
C LEU A 347 -21.02 16.77 -8.94
N ALA A 348 -21.13 17.53 -7.84
CA ALA A 348 -20.33 17.28 -6.64
C ALA A 348 -20.66 15.91 -6.01
N ARG A 349 -21.96 15.57 -5.97
CA ARG A 349 -22.42 14.29 -5.42
C ARG A 349 -21.96 13.09 -6.26
N ALA A 350 -22.07 13.17 -7.59
CA ALA A 350 -21.60 12.14 -8.50
C ALA A 350 -20.08 11.90 -8.36
N ALA A 351 -19.30 12.95 -8.10
CA ALA A 351 -17.86 12.82 -7.85
C ALA A 351 -17.54 12.06 -6.56
N VAL A 352 -18.25 12.36 -5.47
CA VAL A 352 -18.08 11.63 -4.19
C VAL A 352 -18.57 10.19 -4.31
N GLU A 353 -19.76 9.97 -4.87
CA GLU A 353 -20.34 8.64 -5.05
C GLU A 353 -19.48 7.79 -5.99
N GLY A 354 -19.08 8.30 -7.16
CA GLY A 354 -18.24 7.56 -8.10
C GLY A 354 -16.88 7.16 -7.51
N MET A 355 -16.23 8.07 -6.77
CA MET A 355 -14.96 7.77 -6.08
C MET A 355 -15.14 6.66 -5.04
N LEU A 356 -16.19 6.74 -4.21
CA LEU A 356 -16.49 5.72 -3.20
C LEU A 356 -16.90 4.38 -3.83
N SER A 357 -17.67 4.40 -4.91
CA SER A 357 -18.07 3.19 -5.64
C SER A 357 -16.86 2.46 -6.24
N ALA A 358 -15.84 3.19 -6.71
CA ALA A 358 -14.58 2.57 -7.13
C ALA A 358 -13.88 1.83 -5.98
N GLN A 359 -13.94 2.34 -4.75
CA GLN A 359 -13.41 1.63 -3.58
C GLN A 359 -14.32 0.47 -3.13
N ALA A 360 -15.64 0.61 -3.32
CA ALA A 360 -16.60 -0.47 -3.07
C ALA A 360 -16.35 -1.67 -4.00
N ASP A 361 -15.94 -1.45 -5.24
CA ASP A 361 -15.44 -2.52 -6.12
C ASP A 361 -14.23 -3.23 -5.54
N GLY A 362 -13.31 -2.48 -4.89
CA GLY A 362 -12.20 -3.07 -4.15
C GLY A 362 -12.66 -3.95 -2.98
N LEU A 363 -13.65 -3.51 -2.21
CA LEU A 363 -14.27 -4.33 -1.16
C LEU A 363 -14.88 -5.61 -1.73
N ALA A 364 -15.60 -5.52 -2.85
CA ALA A 364 -16.18 -6.68 -3.53
C ALA A 364 -15.12 -7.65 -4.06
N ALA A 365 -14.00 -7.14 -4.58
CA ALA A 365 -12.87 -7.96 -5.03
C ALA A 365 -12.23 -8.73 -3.87
N LEU A 366 -12.01 -8.08 -2.72
CA LEU A 366 -11.52 -8.74 -1.50
C LEU A 366 -12.51 -9.81 -0.99
N ALA A 367 -13.81 -9.51 -1.03
CA ALA A 367 -14.87 -10.44 -0.66
C ALA A 367 -14.86 -11.70 -1.54
N ALA A 368 -14.60 -11.57 -2.84
CA ALA A 368 -14.43 -12.69 -3.77
C ALA A 368 -13.21 -13.57 -3.45
N GLN A 369 -12.20 -13.01 -2.77
CA GLN A 369 -11.03 -13.74 -2.25
C GLN A 369 -11.22 -14.26 -0.81
N GLY A 370 -12.46 -14.21 -0.28
CA GLY A 370 -12.81 -14.76 1.03
C GLY A 370 -12.69 -13.79 2.21
N LEU A 371 -12.30 -12.52 1.97
CA LEU A 371 -12.25 -11.50 3.02
C LEU A 371 -13.55 -10.69 3.05
N GLN A 372 -14.51 -11.15 3.84
CA GLN A 372 -15.76 -10.42 4.08
C GLN A 372 -15.53 -9.32 5.12
N ALA A 373 -15.72 -8.05 4.71
CA ALA A 373 -15.59 -6.91 5.61
C ALA A 373 -16.69 -6.93 6.68
N GLN A 374 -16.29 -7.01 7.95
CA GLN A 374 -17.19 -6.85 9.10
C GLN A 374 -17.16 -5.40 9.61
N ARG A 375 -16.04 -4.72 9.37
CA ARG A 375 -15.79 -3.33 9.73
C ARG A 375 -14.91 -2.69 8.66
N VAL A 376 -15.29 -1.52 8.18
CA VAL A 376 -14.45 -0.70 7.30
C VAL A 376 -13.86 0.45 8.09
N LEU A 377 -12.54 0.62 8.03
CA LEU A 377 -11.83 1.78 8.56
C LEU A 377 -11.53 2.74 7.42
N LEU A 378 -11.92 4.00 7.55
CA LEU A 378 -11.66 5.02 6.55
C LEU A 378 -10.53 5.95 7.01
N ILE A 379 -9.42 5.93 6.27
CA ILE A 379 -8.22 6.74 6.56
C ILE A 379 -7.78 7.53 5.33
N GLY A 380 -6.66 8.26 5.44
CA GLY A 380 -6.09 9.07 4.35
C GLY A 380 -6.66 10.48 4.32
N GLY A 381 -6.07 11.35 3.50
CA GLY A 381 -6.40 12.78 3.48
C GLY A 381 -7.87 13.07 3.18
N ALA A 382 -8.48 12.32 2.26
CA ALA A 382 -9.90 12.52 1.92
C ALA A 382 -10.87 12.00 2.99
N SER A 383 -10.40 11.27 4.02
CA SER A 383 -11.23 10.95 5.19
C SER A 383 -11.62 12.19 6.01
N ALA A 384 -10.97 13.35 5.79
CA ALA A 384 -11.35 14.61 6.40
C ALA A 384 -12.59 15.26 5.79
N SER A 385 -12.95 14.90 4.54
CA SER A 385 -14.15 15.44 3.86
C SER A 385 -15.42 14.98 4.57
N GLU A 386 -16.30 15.92 4.87
CA GLU A 386 -17.58 15.63 5.51
C GLU A 386 -18.49 14.85 4.56
N ALA A 387 -18.48 15.18 3.27
CA ALA A 387 -19.27 14.48 2.27
C ALA A 387 -18.83 13.02 2.14
N VAL A 388 -17.53 12.77 2.04
CA VAL A 388 -16.96 11.40 2.00
C VAL A 388 -17.41 10.61 3.23
N ARG A 389 -17.23 11.17 4.43
CA ARG A 389 -17.61 10.50 5.69
C ARG A 389 -19.09 10.15 5.74
N ARG A 390 -19.98 11.09 5.40
CA ARG A 390 -21.43 10.87 5.49
C ARG A 390 -21.96 9.91 4.42
N ILE A 391 -21.35 9.89 3.24
CA ILE A 391 -21.82 9.08 2.10
C ILE A 391 -21.23 7.66 2.12
N ALA A 392 -20.00 7.49 2.61
CA ALA A 392 -19.28 6.20 2.59
C ALA A 392 -20.10 5.01 3.13
N PRO A 393 -20.76 5.06 4.31
CA PRO A 393 -21.53 3.92 4.81
C PRO A 393 -22.66 3.50 3.85
N SER A 394 -23.30 4.45 3.17
CA SER A 394 -24.38 4.15 2.22
C SER A 394 -23.87 3.48 0.93
N VAL A 395 -22.67 3.84 0.48
CA VAL A 395 -22.04 3.27 -0.73
C VAL A 395 -21.40 1.92 -0.44
N PHE A 396 -20.72 1.77 0.70
CA PHE A 396 -20.08 0.52 1.11
C PHE A 396 -21.09 -0.52 1.65
N GLY A 397 -22.25 -0.07 2.13
CA GLY A 397 -23.28 -0.94 2.70
C GLY A 397 -22.92 -1.54 4.06
N VAL A 398 -21.91 -1.00 4.74
CA VAL A 398 -21.43 -1.40 6.07
C VAL A 398 -21.08 -0.17 6.92
N ASP A 399 -20.99 -0.35 8.23
CA ASP A 399 -20.52 0.70 9.14
C ASP A 399 -19.06 1.07 8.84
N VAL A 400 -18.77 2.37 8.93
CA VAL A 400 -17.45 2.94 8.66
C VAL A 400 -16.90 3.60 9.92
N ASP A 401 -15.78 3.09 10.41
CA ASP A 401 -15.06 3.63 11.54
C ASP A 401 -13.97 4.61 11.03
N VAL A 402 -13.96 5.84 11.52
CA VAL A 402 -12.96 6.87 11.18
C VAL A 402 -12.07 7.09 12.40
N PRO A 403 -10.87 6.48 12.44
CA PRO A 403 -9.94 6.69 13.54
C PRO A 403 -9.27 8.08 13.43
N PRO A 404 -8.65 8.60 14.52
CA PRO A 404 -7.96 9.89 14.50
C PRO A 404 -6.85 9.94 13.46
N THR A 405 -6.54 11.10 12.87
CA THR A 405 -5.37 11.18 11.98
C THR A 405 -4.08 10.86 12.75
N ALA A 406 -3.28 9.94 12.24
CA ALA A 406 -2.00 9.55 12.83
C ALA A 406 -1.04 8.99 11.78
N GLU A 407 0.23 8.86 12.15
CA GLU A 407 1.28 8.26 11.33
C GLU A 407 1.27 6.73 11.49
N TYR A 408 0.25 6.08 10.94
CA TYR A 408 -0.03 4.65 11.17
C TYR A 408 1.09 3.71 10.74
N VAL A 409 1.83 4.06 9.68
CA VAL A 409 2.98 3.27 9.20
C VAL A 409 4.08 3.27 10.25
N ALA A 410 4.50 4.45 10.71
CA ALA A 410 5.52 4.58 11.76
C ALA A 410 5.05 4.00 13.11
N LEU A 411 3.77 4.18 13.48
CA LEU A 411 3.20 3.55 14.67
C LEU A 411 3.19 2.02 14.57
N GLY A 412 2.91 1.46 13.39
CA GLY A 412 3.01 0.03 13.13
C GLY A 412 4.42 -0.50 13.29
N ALA A 413 5.40 0.19 12.71
CA ALA A 413 6.81 -0.13 12.91
C ALA A 413 7.22 -0.06 14.39
N ALA A 414 6.82 1.00 15.11
CA ALA A 414 7.08 1.12 16.55
C ALA A 414 6.43 -0.03 17.33
N LYS A 415 5.20 -0.44 16.96
CA LYS A 415 4.49 -1.57 17.57
C LYS A 415 5.22 -2.88 17.33
N GLN A 416 5.76 -3.09 16.12
CA GLN A 416 6.60 -4.25 15.81
C GLN A 416 7.90 -4.24 16.62
N ALA A 417 8.54 -3.08 16.78
CA ALA A 417 9.73 -2.92 17.62
C ALA A 417 9.47 -3.29 19.08
N ALA A 418 8.36 -2.80 19.66
CA ALA A 418 7.93 -3.18 21.01
C ALA A 418 7.56 -4.68 21.09
N TRP A 419 6.94 -5.24 20.05
CA TRP A 419 6.61 -6.66 20.00
C TRP A 419 7.87 -7.53 20.00
N ALA A 420 8.86 -7.19 19.18
CA ALA A 420 10.14 -7.91 19.15
C ALA A 420 10.90 -7.78 20.47
N LEU A 421 10.88 -6.60 21.11
CA LEU A 421 11.52 -6.38 22.40
C LEU A 421 10.90 -7.21 23.54
N THR A 422 9.58 -7.35 23.53
CA THR A 422 8.84 -8.11 24.55
C THR A 422 8.83 -9.62 24.30
N GLY A 423 8.96 -10.05 23.03
CA GLY A 423 8.88 -11.46 22.64
C GLY A 423 7.52 -12.11 22.93
N SER A 424 6.46 -11.31 23.10
CA SER A 424 5.12 -11.82 23.39
C SER A 424 4.54 -12.61 22.21
N LYS A 425 3.50 -13.42 22.46
CA LYS A 425 2.81 -14.18 21.39
C LYS A 425 1.99 -13.29 20.44
N THR A 426 1.54 -12.15 20.92
CA THR A 426 0.70 -11.19 20.18
C THR A 426 1.28 -9.80 20.29
N PRO A 427 1.07 -8.93 19.29
CA PRO A 427 1.56 -7.55 19.35
C PRO A 427 0.92 -6.76 20.50
N PRO A 428 1.62 -5.72 21.01
CA PRO A 428 1.07 -4.81 22.02
C PRO A 428 -0.30 -4.24 21.61
N GLN A 429 -1.20 -4.16 22.59
CA GLN A 429 -2.56 -3.65 22.40
C GLN A 429 -2.63 -2.17 22.77
N TRP A 430 -2.19 -1.32 21.85
CA TRP A 430 -2.28 0.12 21.99
C TRP A 430 -3.68 0.63 21.65
N LYS A 431 -4.16 1.65 22.36
CA LYS A 431 -5.47 2.26 22.10
C LYS A 431 -5.40 3.17 20.86
N THR A 432 -6.24 2.90 19.88
CA THR A 432 -6.41 3.72 18.66
C THR A 432 -7.37 4.89 18.89
N GLY A 433 -7.06 5.74 19.87
CA GLY A 433 -7.78 7.00 20.17
C GLY A 433 -9.32 6.92 20.14
N ASP A 434 -9.98 8.07 19.94
CA ASP A 434 -11.43 8.13 19.79
C ASP A 434 -11.82 7.92 18.32
N THR A 435 -12.33 6.73 18.01
CA THR A 435 -12.79 6.36 16.66
C THR A 435 -14.26 6.73 16.46
N ALA A 436 -14.56 7.51 15.42
CA ALA A 436 -15.93 7.90 15.09
C ALA A 436 -16.59 6.82 14.22
N ARG A 437 -17.67 6.21 14.72
CA ARG A 437 -18.48 5.27 13.93
C ARG A 437 -19.54 5.99 13.12
N LEU A 438 -19.56 5.73 11.82
CA LEU A 438 -20.50 6.28 10.85
C LEU A 438 -21.39 5.15 10.32
N THR A 439 -22.69 5.37 10.38
CA THR A 439 -23.71 4.39 9.97
C THR A 439 -24.56 4.98 8.85
N GLY A 440 -25.02 4.16 7.90
CA GLY A 440 -25.90 4.61 6.83
C GLY A 440 -26.70 3.46 6.23
N THR A 441 -27.82 3.78 5.59
CA THR A 441 -28.60 2.81 4.83
C THR A 441 -28.00 2.64 3.45
N ALA A 442 -27.83 1.39 3.00
CA ALA A 442 -27.27 1.10 1.68
C ALA A 442 -28.08 1.77 0.57
N ALA A 443 -27.38 2.47 -0.34
CA ALA A 443 -27.97 3.13 -1.50
C ALA A 443 -27.81 2.24 -2.75
N ALA A 444 -28.65 1.19 -2.85
CA ALA A 444 -28.52 0.18 -3.90
C ALA A 444 -28.51 0.77 -5.33
N ASN A 445 -29.29 1.83 -5.57
CA ASN A 445 -29.35 2.51 -6.86
C ASN A 445 -27.99 3.10 -7.28
N VAL A 446 -27.20 3.62 -6.34
CA VAL A 446 -25.87 4.21 -6.62
C VAL A 446 -24.91 3.12 -7.12
N SER A 447 -24.85 2.00 -6.39
CA SER A 447 -23.98 0.88 -6.74
C SER A 447 -24.38 0.22 -8.07
N GLU A 448 -25.68 0.06 -8.32
CA GLU A 448 -26.19 -0.50 -9.59
C GLU A 448 -25.88 0.40 -10.78
N GLN A 449 -26.12 1.72 -10.66
CA GLN A 449 -25.82 2.68 -11.74
C GLN A 449 -24.33 2.73 -12.06
N TYR A 450 -23.48 2.78 -11.03
CA TYR A 450 -22.02 2.75 -11.20
C TYR A 450 -21.55 1.47 -11.90
N ALA A 451 -22.01 0.31 -11.44
CA ALA A 451 -21.64 -0.98 -12.02
C ALA A 451 -22.06 -1.09 -13.49
N SER A 452 -23.29 -0.66 -13.83
CA SER A 452 -23.77 -0.62 -15.21
C SER A 452 -22.86 0.22 -16.09
N LEU A 453 -22.53 1.44 -15.66
CA LEU A 453 -21.63 2.34 -16.40
C LEU A 453 -20.23 1.73 -16.57
N ARG A 454 -19.67 1.15 -15.51
CA ARG A 454 -18.33 0.51 -15.55
C ARG A 454 -18.30 -0.64 -16.56
N ASP A 455 -19.35 -1.45 -16.61
CA ASP A 455 -19.41 -2.65 -17.44
C ASP A 455 -19.69 -2.30 -18.91
N GLU A 456 -20.59 -1.34 -19.17
CA GLU A 456 -20.88 -0.81 -20.51
C GLU A 456 -19.67 -0.11 -21.15
N THR A 457 -18.79 0.46 -20.33
CA THR A 457 -17.58 1.16 -20.77
C THR A 457 -16.33 0.28 -20.84
N SER A 458 -16.46 -1.03 -20.59
CA SER A 458 -15.34 -1.97 -20.55
C SER A 458 -14.50 -2.02 -21.83
N SER A 459 -15.11 -1.76 -22.99
CA SER A 459 -14.46 -1.77 -24.30
C SER A 459 -13.99 -0.40 -24.79
N TRP A 460 -14.28 0.68 -24.08
CA TRP A 460 -14.07 2.05 -24.60
C TRP A 460 -12.59 2.40 -24.77
N ALA A 461 -11.69 1.76 -24.02
CA ALA A 461 -10.24 1.96 -24.11
C ALA A 461 -9.59 1.28 -25.34
N ALA A 462 -10.27 0.34 -26.02
CA ALA A 462 -9.68 -0.43 -27.12
C ALA A 462 -9.70 0.29 -28.50
N HIS A 463 -10.17 1.54 -28.57
CA HIS A 463 -10.52 2.22 -29.82
C HIS A 463 -9.97 3.64 -29.99
N GLN A 464 -8.93 4.05 -29.24
CA GLN A 464 -8.19 5.29 -29.53
C GLN A 464 -6.77 5.03 -30.03
#